data_AF-A0A962QA36-F1
#
_entry.id   AF-A0A962QA36-F1
#
_cell.length_a   1.000
_cell.length_b   1.000
_cell.length_c   1.000
_cell.angle_alpha   90.00
_cell.angle_beta   90.00
_cell.angle_gamma   90.00
#
_symmetry.space_group_name_H-M   'P 1'
#
loop_
_entity.id
_entity.type
_entity.pdbx_description
1 polymer ?
#
loop_
_entity_poly.entity_id
_entity_poly.type
_entity_poly.pdbx_seq_one_letter_code
_entity_poly.pdbx_strand_id
1 'polypeptide(L)'
;MVEKNSNLAKVLFSNGKYKKFSVYCSATIGRVSNINRKQFKTLYKAGQNRTLGFRPSVRGVVMNPVDHPHGGGKGKKSRSVKFYNYVRLLQKH
;
A
#
# COMPACT_ATOMS: atom_id res chain seq x y z
N MET A 1 -17.42 -4.58 16.69
CA MET A 1 -16.96 -3.95 17.95
C MET A 1 -16.38 -5.06 18.82
N VAL A 2 -15.24 -4.85 19.46
CA VAL A 2 -14.57 -5.90 20.25
C VAL A 2 -14.74 -5.66 21.74
N GLU A 3 -14.54 -4.43 22.20
CA GLU A 3 -14.70 -4.03 23.61
C GLU A 3 -15.35 -2.66 23.67
N LYS A 4 -16.13 -2.39 24.72
CA LYS A 4 -16.77 -1.09 24.98
C LYS A 4 -16.57 -0.71 26.45
N ASN A 5 -15.97 0.47 26.66
CA ASN A 5 -15.88 1.13 27.96
C ASN A 5 -16.89 2.30 28.02
N SER A 6 -16.94 2.99 29.15
CA SER A 6 -17.85 4.14 29.38
C SER A 6 -17.77 5.21 28.29
N ASN A 7 -16.57 5.66 27.93
CA ASN A 7 -16.37 6.74 26.95
C ASN A 7 -15.78 6.29 25.60
N LEU A 8 -15.21 5.08 25.53
CA LEU A 8 -14.48 4.61 24.35
C LEU A 8 -14.89 3.20 23.93
N ALA A 9 -15.00 2.99 22.61
CA ALA A 9 -15.20 1.69 21.98
C ALA A 9 -13.97 1.28 21.16
N LYS A 10 -13.56 0.02 21.30
CA LYS A 10 -12.45 -0.59 20.54
C LYS A 10 -12.99 -1.34 19.32
N VAL A 11 -12.49 -0.96 18.15
CA VAL A 11 -12.91 -1.51 16.85
C VAL A 11 -11.71 -2.11 16.13
N LEU A 12 -11.88 -3.33 15.62
CA LEU A 12 -10.93 -3.97 14.70
C LEU A 12 -11.21 -3.49 13.28
N PHE A 13 -10.22 -2.89 12.64
CA PHE A 13 -10.31 -2.47 11.23
C PHE A 13 -10.07 -3.65 10.27
N SER A 14 -10.50 -3.48 9.03
CA SER A 14 -10.26 -4.44 7.93
C SER A 14 -8.77 -4.66 7.63
N ASN A 15 -7.89 -3.77 8.09
CA ASN A 15 -6.44 -3.90 8.02
C ASN A 15 -5.83 -4.65 9.22
N GLY A 16 -6.65 -5.21 10.11
CA GLY A 16 -6.22 -5.96 11.29
C GLY A 16 -5.79 -5.12 12.49
N LYS A 17 -5.84 -3.78 12.40
CA LYS A 17 -5.44 -2.89 13.50
C LYS A 17 -6.61 -2.57 14.43
N TYR A 18 -6.33 -2.49 15.73
CA TYR A 18 -7.28 -1.98 16.72
C TYR A 18 -7.21 -0.46 16.79
N LYS A 19 -8.37 0.19 16.81
CA LYS A 19 -8.49 1.64 17.05
C LYS A 19 -9.62 1.92 18.05
N LYS A 20 -9.44 2.96 18.88
CA LYS A 20 -10.43 3.42 19.85
C LYS A 20 -11.19 4.62 19.29
N PHE A 21 -12.50 4.64 19.47
CA PHE A 21 -13.40 5.74 19.07
C PHE A 21 -14.26 6.15 20.25
N SER A 22 -14.76 7.39 20.23
CA SER A 22 -15.78 7.82 21.18
C SER A 22 -17.06 7.00 21.00
N VAL A 23 -17.75 6.70 22.11
CA VAL A 23 -19.03 5.98 22.10
C VAL A 23 -20.13 6.79 21.40
N TYR A 24 -19.97 8.11 21.29
CA TYR A 24 -20.89 9.00 20.59
C TYR A 24 -20.75 8.97 19.06
N CYS A 25 -19.76 8.28 18.50
CA CYS A 25 -19.62 8.16 17.04
C CYS A 25 -20.71 7.26 16.45
N SER A 26 -21.32 7.70 15.35
CA SER A 26 -22.31 6.91 14.60
C SER A 26 -21.64 5.82 13.76
N ALA A 27 -22.24 4.64 13.73
CA ALA A 27 -21.84 3.54 12.86
C ALA A 27 -23.07 2.74 12.43
N THR A 28 -23.03 2.17 11.23
CA THR A 28 -24.08 1.31 10.69
C THR A 28 -23.72 -0.16 10.87
N ILE A 29 -24.69 -0.97 11.27
CA ILE A 29 -24.52 -2.42 11.41
C ILE A 29 -24.47 -3.05 10.00
N GLY A 30 -23.48 -3.89 9.76
CA GLY A 30 -23.38 -4.69 8.56
C GLY A 30 -22.04 -4.55 7.83
N ARG A 31 -21.92 -5.31 6.74
CA ARG A 31 -20.76 -5.26 5.84
C ARG A 31 -21.13 -4.49 4.58
N VAL A 32 -20.19 -3.72 4.05
CA VAL A 32 -20.35 -3.08 2.75
C VAL A 32 -20.60 -4.15 1.68
N SER A 33 -21.57 -3.89 0.80
CA SER A 33 -21.95 -4.78 -0.30
C SER A 33 -20.81 -4.96 -1.33
N ASN A 34 -21.01 -5.89 -2.28
CA ASN A 34 -20.04 -6.22 -3.33
C ASN A 34 -18.72 -6.86 -2.79
N ILE A 35 -18.88 -7.94 -2.03
CA ILE A 35 -17.79 -8.68 -1.39
C ILE A 35 -16.83 -9.30 -2.42
N ASN A 36 -17.37 -9.75 -3.55
CA ASN A 36 -16.61 -10.42 -4.62
C ASN A 36 -15.90 -9.44 -5.56
N ARG A 37 -15.99 -8.12 -5.33
CA ARG A 37 -15.33 -7.12 -6.17
C ARG A 37 -13.85 -7.40 -6.39
N LYS A 38 -13.14 -7.96 -5.40
CA LYS A 38 -11.72 -8.29 -5.53
C LYS A 38 -11.45 -9.33 -6.63
N GLN A 39 -12.34 -10.30 -6.81
CA GLN A 39 -12.23 -11.35 -7.85
C GLN A 39 -12.55 -10.78 -9.23
N PHE A 40 -13.59 -9.95 -9.33
CA PHE A 40 -14.02 -9.33 -10.59
C PHE A 40 -13.17 -8.11 -11.02
N LYS A 41 -12.28 -7.62 -10.15
CA LYS A 41 -11.39 -6.47 -10.46
C LYS A 41 -10.23 -6.84 -11.39
N THR A 42 -10.07 -8.10 -11.80
CA THR A 42 -9.01 -8.49 -12.73
C THR A 42 -9.17 -7.71 -14.03
N LEU A 43 -8.18 -6.87 -14.34
CA LEU A 43 -8.20 -6.04 -15.55
C LEU A 43 -7.58 -6.83 -16.69
N TYR A 44 -8.36 -7.05 -17.75
CA TYR A 44 -7.96 -7.86 -18.90
C TYR A 44 -7.21 -7.06 -19.96
N LYS A 45 -7.36 -5.73 -19.97
CA LYS A 45 -6.76 -4.84 -20.97
C LYS A 45 -6.09 -3.64 -20.30
N ALA A 46 -4.94 -3.21 -20.82
CA ALA A 46 -4.23 -2.02 -20.33
C ALA A 46 -5.10 -0.76 -20.36
N GLY A 47 -5.97 -0.62 -21.37
CA GLY A 47 -6.90 0.51 -21.49
C GLY A 47 -7.93 0.61 -20.35
N GLN A 48 -8.29 -0.50 -19.68
CA GLN A 48 -9.21 -0.45 -18.54
C GLN A 48 -8.60 0.28 -17.34
N ASN A 49 -7.27 0.24 -17.18
CA ASN A 49 -6.61 1.04 -16.14
C ASN A 49 -6.70 2.55 -16.46
N ARG A 50 -6.68 2.91 -17.75
CA ARG A 50 -6.79 4.31 -18.19
C ARG A 50 -8.17 4.89 -17.93
N THR A 51 -9.23 4.11 -18.12
CA THR A 51 -10.62 4.56 -17.83
C THR A 51 -10.85 4.75 -16.34
N LEU A 52 -10.15 4.01 -15.49
CA LEU A 52 -10.14 4.19 -14.02
C LEU A 52 -9.28 5.39 -13.56
N GLY A 53 -8.69 6.16 -14.49
CA GLY A 53 -7.87 7.35 -14.19
C GLY A 53 -6.40 7.05 -13.87
N PHE A 54 -5.96 5.80 -13.90
CA PHE A 54 -4.56 5.46 -13.65
C PHE A 54 -3.72 5.68 -14.91
N ARG A 55 -2.64 6.45 -14.78
CA ARG A 55 -1.62 6.61 -15.83
C ARG A 55 -0.55 5.52 -15.70
N PRO A 56 0.07 5.09 -16.81
CA PRO A 56 1.18 4.13 -16.74
C PRO A 56 2.34 4.74 -15.94
N SER A 57 2.87 3.98 -14.98
CA SER A 57 4.05 4.33 -14.21
C SER A 57 5.27 3.58 -14.75
N VAL A 58 6.38 4.29 -14.98
CA VAL A 58 7.64 3.68 -15.41
C VAL A 58 8.40 3.17 -14.17
N ARG A 59 8.99 1.97 -14.25
CA ARG A 59 9.81 1.43 -13.16
C ARG A 59 11.17 2.14 -13.11
N GLY A 60 11.63 2.48 -11.90
CA GLY A 60 12.92 3.16 -11.68
C GLY A 60 14.15 2.45 -12.26
N VAL A 61 14.11 1.12 -12.41
CA VAL A 61 15.20 0.31 -12.99
C VAL A 61 15.46 0.66 -14.46
N VAL A 62 14.44 1.15 -15.18
CA VAL A 62 14.54 1.50 -16.60
C VAL A 62 14.95 2.97 -16.79
N MET A 63 14.99 3.75 -15.71
CA MET A 63 15.35 5.16 -15.74
C MET A 63 16.87 5.35 -15.70
N ASN A 64 17.35 6.59 -15.86
CA ASN A 64 18.78 6.90 -15.75
C ASN A 64 19.21 7.05 -14.27
N PRO A 65 20.51 6.95 -13.95
CA PRO A 65 21.01 7.13 -12.58
C PRO A 65 20.62 8.47 -11.93
N VAL A 66 20.39 9.51 -12.72
CA VAL A 66 19.95 10.84 -12.24
C VAL A 66 18.47 10.86 -11.83
N ASP A 67 17.64 10.05 -12.50
CA ASP A 67 16.18 10.08 -12.35
C ASP A 67 15.70 9.17 -11.21
N HIS A 68 16.41 8.07 -10.95
CA HIS A 68 16.05 7.12 -9.90
C HIS A 68 17.29 6.46 -9.28
N PRO A 69 17.32 6.21 -7.96
CA PRO A 69 18.39 5.46 -7.29
C PRO A 69 18.67 4.04 -7.81
N HIS A 70 17.81 3.54 -8.70
CA HIS A 70 17.92 2.21 -9.31
C HIS A 70 18.16 2.30 -10.82
N GLY A 71 18.29 3.50 -11.36
CA GLY A 71 18.48 3.75 -12.78
C GLY A 71 19.91 3.53 -13.24
N GLY A 72 20.04 3.18 -14.52
CA GLY A 72 21.30 2.94 -15.23
C GLY A 72 21.95 1.57 -15.00
N GLY A 73 23.06 1.36 -15.71
CA GLY A 73 23.79 0.09 -15.81
C GLY A 73 23.59 -0.60 -17.17
N LYS A 74 24.57 -1.39 -17.61
CA LYS A 74 24.46 -2.20 -18.84
C LYS A 74 23.59 -3.45 -18.57
N GLY A 75 22.57 -3.68 -19.41
CA GLY A 75 21.68 -4.85 -19.36
C GLY A 75 20.54 -4.77 -18.32
N LYS A 76 19.65 -5.77 -18.31
CA LYS A 76 18.56 -5.88 -17.32
C LYS A 76 19.14 -6.33 -15.97
N LYS A 77 19.29 -5.41 -15.01
CA LYS A 77 19.73 -5.77 -13.66
C LYS A 77 18.55 -6.10 -12.74
N SER A 78 18.57 -7.29 -12.14
CA SER A 78 17.73 -7.65 -11.00
C SER A 78 18.30 -6.99 -9.74
N ARG A 79 17.74 -5.84 -9.33
CA ARG A 79 18.09 -5.09 -8.09
C ARG A 79 19.59 -4.73 -7.96
N SER A 80 19.97 -3.53 -8.42
CA SER A 80 21.22 -2.90 -7.96
C SER A 80 21.00 -2.30 -6.58
N VAL A 81 21.33 -3.10 -5.56
CA VAL A 81 21.40 -2.70 -4.15
C VAL A 81 22.59 -1.73 -4.00
N LYS A 82 22.37 -0.43 -4.15
CA LYS A 82 23.35 0.60 -3.71
C LYS A 82 22.93 1.36 -2.46
N PHE A 83 21.79 1.01 -1.84
CA PHE A 83 21.28 1.70 -0.65
C PHE A 83 21.37 0.92 0.68
N TYR A 84 21.61 -0.41 0.66
CA TYR A 84 21.61 -1.21 1.90
C TYR A 84 22.94 -1.28 2.67
N ASN A 85 24.04 -0.72 2.15
CA ASN A 85 25.32 -0.76 2.85
C ASN A 85 25.62 0.50 3.69
N TYR A 86 24.95 1.63 3.48
CA TYR A 86 25.25 2.84 4.25
C TYR A 86 24.51 2.90 5.60
N VAL A 87 23.26 2.43 5.66
CA VAL A 87 22.44 2.51 6.90
C VAL A 87 22.82 1.43 7.92
N ARG A 88 23.38 0.29 7.48
CA ARG A 88 23.77 -0.81 8.39
C ARG A 88 25.13 -0.61 9.06
N LEU A 89 25.97 0.28 8.54
CA LEU A 89 27.29 0.59 9.09
C LEU A 89 27.24 1.64 10.22
N LEU A 90 26.17 2.45 10.29
CA LEU A 90 26.03 3.52 11.28
C LEU A 90 25.25 3.12 12.54
N GLN A 91 24.82 1.86 12.66
CA GLN A 91 24.09 1.33 13.84
C GLN A 91 24.90 0.29 14.63
N LYS A 92 26.22 0.23 14.43
CA LYS A 92 27.14 -0.69 15.13
C LYS A 92 28.14 0.00 16.07
N HIS A 93 27.85 1.22 16.50
CA HIS A 93 28.48 1.84 17.67
C HIS A 93 27.41 2.24 18.66
#